data_AF-A0A7W9UXH4-F1
#
_entry.id   AF-A0A7W9UXH4-F1
#
_cell.length_a   1.000
_cell.length_b   1.000
_cell.length_c   1.000
_cell.angle_alpha   90.00
_cell.angle_beta   90.00
_cell.angle_gamma   90.00
#
_symmetry.space_group_name_H-M   'P 1'
#
loop_
_entity.id
_entity.type
_entity.pdbx_description
1 polymer ?
#
loop_
_entity_poly.entity_id
_entity_poly.type
_entity_poly.pdbx_seq_one_letter_code
_entity_poly.pdbx_strand_id
1 'polypeptide(L)'
;MAALAAAAAGLTVLVAPLADAAPTEAKCRTSVRGSVGTATCFNPDADTGCIQLHIECRRWWDPDIDGRAVEVGPAQVSTFPDRCWKDMQRVWVTHG
;
A
#
# COMPACT_ATOMS: atom_id res chain seq x y z
N MET A 1 42.80 58.27 7.84
CA MET A 1 42.43 56.88 8.18
C MET A 1 40.93 56.82 8.32
N ALA A 2 40.21 56.29 7.32
CA ALA A 2 38.76 56.07 7.40
C ALA A 2 38.51 54.61 7.01
N ALA A 3 37.98 53.82 7.94
CA ALA A 3 37.68 52.41 7.74
C ALA A 3 36.25 52.25 7.20
N LEU A 4 36.12 51.68 6.00
CA LEU A 4 34.85 51.24 5.44
C LEU A 4 34.54 49.85 6.00
N ALA A 5 33.48 49.72 6.78
CA ALA A 5 32.94 48.44 7.21
C ALA A 5 31.90 47.97 6.17
N ALA A 6 32.23 46.92 5.41
CA ALA A 6 31.29 46.26 4.52
C ALA A 6 30.43 45.28 5.33
N ALA A 7 29.13 45.53 5.42
CA ALA A 7 28.17 44.61 6.02
C ALA A 7 27.77 43.55 4.99
N ALA A 8 28.26 42.31 5.15
CA ALA A 8 27.79 41.17 4.37
C ALA A 8 26.46 40.69 4.95
N ALA A 9 25.35 41.02 4.28
CA ALA A 9 24.05 40.45 4.58
C ALA A 9 24.03 38.98 4.12
N GLY A 10 24.14 38.05 5.08
CA GLY A 10 24.00 36.62 4.81
C GLY A 10 22.59 36.27 4.38
N LEU A 11 22.45 35.59 3.25
CA LEU A 11 21.18 35.06 2.76
C LEU A 11 20.86 33.75 3.51
N THR A 12 19.93 33.79 4.46
CA THR A 12 19.45 32.60 5.14
C THR A 12 18.46 31.84 4.25
N VAL A 13 18.86 30.67 3.75
CA VAL A 13 17.95 29.74 3.08
C VAL A 13 17.22 28.92 4.14
N LEU A 14 15.90 29.07 4.21
CA LEU A 14 15.03 28.19 5.00
C LEU A 14 14.83 26.88 4.22
N VAL A 15 15.40 25.79 4.73
CA VAL A 15 15.07 24.44 4.28
C VAL A 15 13.80 24.01 5.01
N ALA A 16 12.72 23.79 4.25
CA ALA A 16 11.53 23.17 4.81
C ALA A 16 11.86 21.71 5.20
N PRO A 17 11.36 21.21 6.34
CA PRO A 17 11.49 19.79 6.63
C PRO A 17 10.79 19.00 5.53
N LEU A 18 11.41 17.93 5.06
CA LEU A 18 10.67 16.89 4.32
C LEU A 18 9.55 16.46 5.25
N ALA A 19 8.30 16.73 4.86
CA ALA A 19 7.18 16.10 5.53
C ALA A 19 7.45 14.59 5.47
N ASP A 20 7.46 13.91 6.62
CA ASP A 20 7.44 12.45 6.66
C ASP A 20 6.33 12.01 5.69
N ALA A 21 6.73 11.45 4.55
CA ALA A 21 5.78 10.87 3.63
C ALA A 21 5.11 9.77 4.44
N ALA A 22 3.80 9.89 4.68
CA ALA A 22 3.04 8.82 5.28
C ALA A 22 3.40 7.53 4.52
N PRO A 23 3.69 6.41 5.21
CA PRO A 23 4.11 5.18 4.55
C PRO A 23 3.15 4.89 3.41
N THR A 24 3.66 4.93 2.20
CA THR A 24 2.85 4.61 1.04
C THR A 24 2.65 3.10 1.08
N GLU A 25 1.38 2.70 1.18
CA GLU A 25 0.98 1.30 1.15
C GLU A 25 0.64 0.90 -0.28
N ALA A 26 0.80 -0.39 -0.58
CA ALA A 26 0.34 -0.97 -1.84
C ALA A 26 -1.10 -0.54 -2.15
N LYS A 27 -1.37 -0.17 -3.40
CA LYS A 27 -2.70 0.21 -3.86
C LYS A 27 -3.36 -0.98 -4.52
N CYS A 28 -4.38 -1.51 -3.85
CA CYS A 28 -5.08 -2.71 -4.30
C CYS A 28 -6.46 -2.40 -4.85
N ARG A 29 -6.83 -3.16 -5.88
CA ARG A 29 -8.20 -3.27 -6.39
C ARG A 29 -8.67 -4.70 -6.24
N THR A 30 -9.85 -4.88 -5.67
CA THR A 30 -10.49 -6.20 -5.54
C THR A 30 -11.61 -6.38 -6.54
N SER A 31 -11.88 -7.64 -6.90
CA SER A 31 -13.03 -8.01 -7.70
C SER A 31 -13.53 -9.40 -7.34
N VAL A 32 -14.83 -9.63 -7.46
CA VAL A 32 -15.48 -10.93 -7.27
C VAL A 32 -16.13 -11.37 -8.57
N ARG A 33 -15.97 -12.65 -8.91
CA ARG A 33 -16.55 -13.33 -10.08
C ARG A 33 -17.02 -14.73 -9.67
N GLY A 34 -18.31 -14.85 -9.32
CA GLY A 34 -18.88 -16.11 -8.84
C GLY A 34 -18.24 -16.54 -7.52
N SER A 35 -17.53 -17.67 -7.54
CA SER A 35 -16.79 -18.21 -6.39
C SER A 35 -15.37 -17.67 -6.25
N VAL A 36 -14.87 -16.88 -7.20
CA VAL A 36 -13.48 -16.44 -7.27
C VAL A 36 -13.36 -14.96 -6.91
N GLY A 37 -12.40 -14.64 -6.05
CA GLY A 37 -12.00 -13.29 -5.70
C GLY A 37 -10.58 -13.04 -6.16
N THR A 38 -10.31 -11.82 -6.60
CA THR A 38 -8.96 -11.41 -7.01
C THR A 38 -8.63 -10.05 -6.44
N ALA A 39 -7.45 -9.92 -5.83
CA ALA A 39 -6.82 -8.64 -5.55
C ALA A 39 -5.68 -8.39 -6.54
N THR A 40 -5.67 -7.24 -7.20
CA THR A 40 -4.54 -6.75 -7.98
C THR A 40 -3.98 -5.53 -7.27
N CYS A 41 -2.72 -5.63 -6.84
CA CYS A 41 -2.05 -4.64 -6.04
C CYS A 41 -0.84 -4.07 -6.78
N PHE A 42 -0.66 -2.75 -6.70
CA PHE A 42 0.54 -2.07 -7.15
C PHE A 42 1.24 -1.43 -5.96
N ASN A 43 2.50 -1.76 -5.73
CA ASN A 43 3.31 -1.09 -4.71
C ASN A 43 4.07 0.09 -5.34
N PRO A 44 3.72 1.36 -5.02
CA PRO A 44 4.42 2.52 -5.56
C PRO A 44 5.78 2.78 -4.89
N ASP A 45 6.10 2.08 -3.80
CA ASP A 45 7.24 2.37 -2.94
C ASP A 45 8.54 1.74 -3.41
N ALA A 46 9.64 2.29 -2.90
CA ALA A 46 10.98 1.73 -3.04
C ALA A 46 11.19 0.50 -2.14
N ASP A 47 10.40 0.38 -1.08
CA ASP A 47 10.43 -0.73 -0.13
C ASP A 47 9.38 -1.80 -0.47
N THR A 48 9.59 -3.02 0.01
CA THR A 48 8.60 -4.10 -0.10
C THR A 48 7.44 -3.84 0.86
N GLY A 49 6.21 -3.80 0.33
CA GLY A 49 4.99 -3.76 1.13
C GLY A 49 4.47 -5.17 1.44
N CYS A 50 3.67 -5.32 2.49
CA CYS A 50 2.96 -6.56 2.78
C CYS A 50 1.45 -6.37 2.69
N ILE A 51 0.74 -7.38 2.17
CA ILE A 51 -0.73 -7.43 2.18
C ILE A 51 -1.22 -8.77 2.69
N GLN A 52 -2.40 -8.76 3.32
CA GLN A 52 -3.15 -9.97 3.62
C GLN A 52 -4.47 -9.96 2.85
N LEU A 53 -4.78 -11.05 2.14
CA LEU A 53 -6.05 -11.21 1.45
C LEU A 53 -7.07 -11.87 2.39
N HIS A 54 -8.26 -11.30 2.45
CA HIS A 54 -9.36 -11.78 3.26
C HIS A 54 -10.57 -12.06 2.39
N ILE A 55 -11.26 -13.16 2.67
CA ILE A 55 -12.40 -13.65 1.90
C ILE A 55 -13.56 -13.93 2.83
N GLU A 56 -14.72 -13.38 2.48
CA GLU A 56 -16.00 -13.74 3.07
C GLU A 56 -16.78 -14.58 2.05
N CYS A 57 -17.12 -15.81 2.44
CA CYS A 57 -17.88 -16.74 1.64
C CYS A 57 -19.38 -16.61 1.95
N ARG A 58 -20.23 -16.80 0.94
CA ARG A 58 -21.66 -16.48 1.06
C ARG A 58 -22.45 -17.51 1.88
N ARG A 59 -21.91 -18.72 2.06
CA ARG A 59 -22.61 -19.84 2.68
C ARG A 59 -21.95 -20.17 4.00
N TRP A 60 -22.75 -20.32 5.06
CA TRP A 60 -22.24 -20.61 6.41
C TRP A 60 -21.37 -21.88 6.51
N TRP A 61 -21.55 -22.82 5.59
CA TRP A 61 -20.80 -24.07 5.53
C TRP A 61 -19.52 -23.98 4.69
N ASP A 62 -19.31 -22.86 3.99
CA ASP A 62 -18.12 -22.54 3.20
C ASP A 62 -17.36 -21.48 3.99
N PRO A 63 -16.36 -21.85 4.82
CA PRO A 63 -15.79 -20.94 5.79
C PRO A 63 -15.03 -19.78 5.14
N ASP A 64 -15.09 -18.62 5.81
CA ASP A 64 -14.26 -17.45 5.48
C ASP A 64 -12.77 -17.79 5.59
N ILE A 65 -11.96 -17.16 4.75
CA ILE A 65 -10.53 -17.45 4.64
C ILE A 65 -9.72 -16.17 4.84
N ASP A 66 -8.83 -16.21 5.82
CA ASP A 66 -7.75 -15.24 5.98
C ASP A 66 -6.45 -15.86 5.46
N GLY A 67 -5.95 -15.33 4.34
CA GLY A 67 -4.69 -15.77 3.76
C GLY A 67 -3.50 -15.42 4.65
N ARG A 68 -2.31 -15.93 4.33
CA ARG A 68 -1.08 -15.41 4.94
C ARG A 68 -0.78 -14.01 4.40
N ALA A 69 -0.06 -13.20 5.18
CA ALA A 69 0.56 -12.00 4.65
C ALA A 69 1.57 -12.38 3.54
N VAL A 70 1.57 -11.59 2.46
CA VAL A 70 2.44 -11.78 1.29
C VAL A 70 3.06 -10.46 0.88
N GLU A 71 4.29 -10.53 0.39
CA GLU A 71 5.06 -9.39 -0.08
C GLU A 71 4.57 -8.90 -1.46
N VAL A 72 4.61 -7.58 -1.66
CA VAL A 72 4.45 -6.89 -2.94
C VAL A 72 5.71 -6.06 -3.15
N GLY A 73 6.54 -6.46 -4.12
CA GLY A 73 7.85 -5.83 -4.31
C GLY A 73 7.78 -4.38 -4.82
N PRO A 74 8.91 -3.65 -4.76
CA PRO A 74 8.98 -2.23 -5.17
C PRO A 74 8.59 -2.01 -6.63
N ALA A 75 7.74 -1.02 -6.91
CA ALA A 75 7.24 -0.69 -8.24
C ALA A 75 6.66 -1.90 -9.01
N GLN A 76 6.09 -2.88 -8.31
CA GLN A 76 5.51 -4.09 -8.91
C GLN A 76 3.99 -4.14 -8.85
N VAL A 77 3.41 -4.79 -9.86
CA VAL A 77 2.02 -5.22 -9.85
C VAL A 77 1.97 -6.72 -9.55
N SER A 78 1.20 -7.10 -8.54
CA SER A 78 0.98 -8.50 -8.15
C SER A 78 -0.51 -8.81 -8.14
N THR A 79 -0.86 -10.06 -8.42
CA THR A 79 -2.26 -10.52 -8.46
C THR A 79 -2.43 -11.75 -7.59
N PHE A 80 -3.41 -11.70 -6.71
CA PHE A 80 -3.68 -12.71 -5.69
C PHE A 80 -5.11 -13.23 -5.86
N PRO A 81 -5.30 -14.35 -6.59
CA PRO A 81 -6.59 -15.00 -6.71
C PRO A 81 -6.80 -15.99 -5.57
N ASP A 82 -8.04 -16.13 -5.15
CA ASP A 82 -8.47 -17.22 -4.27
C ASP A 82 -9.98 -17.47 -4.43
N ARG A 83 -10.53 -18.48 -3.76
CA ARG A 83 -11.90 -18.93 -4.00
C ARG A 83 -12.60 -19.45 -2.76
N CYS A 84 -13.92 -19.28 -2.78
CA CYS A 84 -14.84 -20.07 -1.98
C CYS A 84 -15.18 -21.38 -2.71
N TRP A 85 -15.71 -22.37 -2.01
CA TRP A 85 -16.24 -23.56 -2.66
C TRP A 85 -17.45 -23.21 -3.54
N LYS A 86 -18.40 -22.42 -3.05
CA LYS A 86 -19.67 -22.14 -3.77
C LYS A 86 -19.77 -20.76 -4.38
N ASP A 87 -20.04 -19.74 -3.57
CA ASP A 87 -20.23 -18.36 -4.00
C ASP A 87 -19.49 -17.44 -3.05
N MET A 88 -18.73 -16.48 -3.58
CA MET A 88 -18.02 -15.50 -2.76
C MET A 88 -18.92 -14.29 -2.49
N GLN A 89 -18.89 -13.81 -1.25
CA GLN A 89 -19.62 -12.60 -0.85
C GLN A 89 -18.72 -11.37 -0.97
N ARG A 90 -17.50 -11.43 -0.45
CA ARG A 90 -16.57 -10.29 -0.44
C ARG A 90 -15.12 -10.76 -0.48
N VAL A 91 -14.27 -9.91 -1.05
CA VAL A 91 -12.81 -10.01 -0.90
C VAL A 91 -12.24 -8.62 -0.60
N TRP A 92 -11.36 -8.52 0.38
CA TRP A 92 -10.68 -7.28 0.77
C TRP A 92 -9.23 -7.56 1.15
N VAL A 93 -8.46 -6.48 1.30
CA VAL A 93 -7.06 -6.54 1.73
C VAL A 93 -6.84 -5.72 2.98
N THR A 94 -5.89 -6.14 3.80
CA THR A 94 -5.24 -5.28 4.80
C THR A 94 -3.77 -5.13 4.43
N HIS A 95 -3.17 -4.00 4.82
CA HIS A 95 -1.74 -3.72 4.64
C HIS A 95 -1.02 -3.85 5.98
N GLY A 96 0.27 -4.17 5.92
CA GLY A 96 1.15 -4.30 7.08
C GLY A 96 2.50 -3.65 6.86
#